data_AF-A0A2W5AV05-F1
#
_entry.id   AF-A0A2W5AV05-F1
#
_cell.length_a   1.000
_cell.length_b   1.000
_cell.length_c   1.000
_cell.angle_alpha   90.00
_cell.angle_beta   90.00
_cell.angle_gamma   90.00
#
_symmetry.space_group_name_H-M   'P 1'
#
loop_
_entity.id
_entity.type
_entity.pdbx_description
1 polymer ?
#
loop_
_entity_poly.entity_id
_entity_poly.type
_entity_poly.pdbx_seq_one_letter_code
_entity_poly.pdbx_strand_id
1 'polypeptide(L)'
;MSERIAYAPFAKLVMNAEDAAKFVNHGDRVGISGFTGAGYPKALPTAIAEKAKAAHEAGEEFKIDVFSGASTAPDCDGVLAEANAIRFRSPYNSDPVLRGRFNDGSALYQDMHLSHSGQQVEEGFYGDFQVAIIEAVRIDEKGNIVPSSAVGNNLEYIEAADKIIIEINEWQSENLEGMHD
;
A
#
# COMPACT_ATOMS: atom_id res chain seq x y z
N MET A 1 -3.64 7.29 20.79
CA MET A 1 -3.94 7.71 19.40
C MET A 1 -3.82 9.22 19.15
N SER A 2 -4.24 10.14 20.05
CA SER A 2 -4.18 11.59 19.72
C SER A 2 -2.76 12.17 19.59
N GLU A 3 -1.73 11.53 20.14
CA GLU A 3 -0.35 12.03 20.05
C GLU A 3 0.32 11.73 18.69
N ARG A 4 -0.09 10.67 17.99
CA ARG A 4 0.49 10.29 16.69
C ARG A 4 -0.13 11.02 15.50
N ILE A 5 -1.22 11.73 15.70
CA ILE A 5 -1.89 12.53 14.65
C ILE A 5 -2.05 13.94 15.20
N ALA A 6 -0.96 14.71 15.15
CA ALA A 6 -0.92 16.05 15.73
C ALA A 6 -1.58 17.10 14.82
N TYR A 7 -1.79 16.80 13.54
CA TYR A 7 -2.50 17.70 12.62
C TYR A 7 -4.03 17.56 12.75
N ALA A 8 -4.65 18.57 13.37
CA ALA A 8 -6.07 18.56 13.72
C ALA A 8 -7.04 18.29 12.55
N PRO A 9 -6.80 18.76 11.31
CA PRO A 9 -7.65 18.38 10.17
C PRO A 9 -7.63 16.88 9.86
N PHE A 10 -6.48 16.21 9.96
CA PHE A 10 -6.36 14.78 9.66
C PHE A 10 -6.90 13.90 10.79
N ALA A 11 -6.82 14.36 12.04
CA ALA A 11 -7.43 13.66 13.17
C ALA A 11 -8.96 13.45 13.00
N LYS A 12 -9.63 14.28 12.18
CA LYS A 12 -11.07 14.15 11.85
C LYS A 12 -11.37 13.11 10.77
N LEU A 13 -10.34 12.61 10.07
CA LEU A 13 -10.47 11.64 8.99
C LEU A 13 -10.25 10.19 9.46
N VAL A 14 -9.93 10.01 10.74
CA VAL A 14 -9.66 8.69 11.32
C VAL A 14 -10.90 7.80 11.19
N MET A 15 -10.69 6.61 10.62
CA MET A 15 -11.70 5.57 10.45
C MET A 15 -11.04 4.20 10.61
N ASN A 16 -11.85 3.14 10.71
CA ASN A 16 -11.35 1.76 10.74
C ASN A 16 -10.87 1.32 9.33
N ALA A 17 -10.16 0.19 9.28
CA ALA A 17 -9.59 -0.32 8.04
C ALA A 17 -10.68 -0.78 7.05
N GLU A 18 -11.80 -1.31 7.54
CA GLU A 18 -12.92 -1.77 6.73
C GLU A 18 -13.61 -0.62 5.98
N ASP A 19 -13.78 0.53 6.64
CA ASP A 19 -14.29 1.76 6.05
C ASP A 19 -13.29 2.36 5.08
N ALA A 20 -11.99 2.34 5.40
CA ALA A 20 -10.93 2.80 4.50
C ALA A 20 -10.85 1.94 3.22
N ALA A 21 -11.06 0.62 3.31
CA ALA A 21 -11.07 -0.28 2.16
C ALA A 21 -12.20 0.01 1.15
N LYS A 22 -13.24 0.77 1.54
CA LYS A 22 -14.29 1.22 0.62
C LYS A 22 -13.75 2.19 -0.44
N PHE A 23 -12.62 2.85 -0.19
CA PHE A 23 -11.99 3.77 -1.14
C PHE A 23 -11.10 3.07 -2.18
N VAL A 24 -10.87 1.76 -2.05
CA VAL A 24 -10.10 0.94 -3.00
C VAL A 24 -11.05 0.07 -3.82
N ASN A 25 -11.11 0.26 -5.13
CA ASN A 25 -12.08 -0.37 -6.02
C ASN A 25 -11.44 -1.39 -6.95
N HIS A 26 -12.26 -2.27 -7.54
CA HIS A 26 -11.82 -3.13 -8.62
C HIS A 26 -11.20 -2.28 -9.75
N GLY A 27 -10.02 -2.68 -10.23
CA GLY A 27 -9.30 -2.03 -11.31
C GLY A 27 -8.40 -0.88 -10.87
N ASP A 28 -8.42 -0.49 -9.60
CA ASP A 28 -7.56 0.58 -9.10
C ASP A 28 -6.07 0.20 -9.17
N ARG A 29 -5.24 1.19 -9.52
CA ARG A 29 -3.80 1.14 -9.29
C ARG A 29 -3.48 1.71 -7.93
N VAL A 30 -2.82 0.91 -7.11
CA VAL A 30 -2.55 1.18 -5.71
C VAL A 30 -1.04 1.25 -5.49
N GLY A 31 -0.57 2.43 -5.11
CA GLY A 31 0.78 2.61 -4.57
C GLY A 31 0.78 2.24 -3.09
N ILE A 32 1.68 1.37 -2.66
CA ILE A 32 1.72 0.85 -1.29
C ILE A 32 3.12 0.96 -0.71
N SER A 33 3.23 1.49 0.50
CA SER A 33 4.52 1.53 1.17
C SER A 33 5.03 0.10 1.43
N GLY A 34 6.35 -0.06 1.49
CA GLY A 34 6.96 -1.36 1.78
C GLY A 34 8.27 -1.60 1.05
N PHE A 35 9.28 -1.99 1.81
CA PHE A 35 10.58 -2.36 1.28
C PHE A 35 11.23 -3.44 2.15
N THR A 36 11.62 -4.58 1.58
CA THR A 36 12.26 -5.69 2.30
C THR A 36 11.47 -6.22 3.51
N GLY A 37 10.14 -6.23 3.44
CA GLY A 37 9.30 -6.63 4.57
C GLY A 37 9.30 -5.63 5.73
N ALA A 38 9.58 -4.36 5.46
CA ALA A 38 9.53 -3.26 6.41
C ALA A 38 8.66 -2.12 5.86
N GLY A 39 8.00 -1.37 6.76
CA GLY A 39 7.24 -0.16 6.44
C GLY A 39 6.04 -0.33 5.49
N TYR A 40 5.41 -1.50 5.45
CA TYR A 40 4.19 -1.76 4.67
C TYR A 40 2.96 -1.78 5.58
N PRO A 41 1.78 -1.34 5.10
CA PRO A 41 0.53 -1.37 5.87
C PRO A 41 0.08 -2.81 6.11
N LYS A 42 -0.64 -3.05 7.20
CA LYS A 42 -1.00 -4.41 7.66
C LYS A 42 -2.51 -4.56 7.80
N ALA A 43 -3.16 -3.58 8.42
CA ALA A 43 -4.60 -3.62 8.64
C ALA A 43 -5.36 -3.43 7.33
N LEU A 44 -4.97 -2.45 6.52
CA LEU A 44 -5.72 -2.12 5.31
C LEU A 44 -5.64 -3.19 4.20
N PRO A 45 -4.48 -3.82 3.90
CA PRO A 45 -4.44 -4.95 2.96
C PRO A 45 -5.35 -6.11 3.37
N THR A 46 -5.44 -6.40 4.67
CA THR A 46 -6.36 -7.42 5.19
C THR A 46 -7.81 -7.04 4.94
N ALA A 47 -8.21 -5.78 5.21
CA ALA A 47 -9.57 -5.32 4.92
C ALA A 47 -9.91 -5.32 3.42
N ILE A 48 -8.96 -5.00 2.54
CA ILE A 48 -9.12 -5.11 1.09
C ILE A 48 -9.27 -6.58 0.67
N ALA A 49 -8.49 -7.49 1.26
CA ALA A 49 -8.57 -8.91 1.00
C ALA A 49 -9.97 -9.48 1.36
N GLU A 50 -10.52 -9.10 2.50
CA GLU A 50 -11.88 -9.50 2.90
C GLU A 50 -12.96 -8.90 1.98
N LYS A 51 -12.80 -7.64 1.55
CA LYS A 51 -13.66 -7.03 0.54
C LYS A 51 -13.62 -7.80 -0.79
N ALA A 52 -12.43 -8.23 -1.22
CA ALA A 52 -12.25 -8.99 -2.45
C ALA A 52 -12.93 -10.37 -2.36
N LYS A 53 -12.75 -11.08 -1.24
CA LYS A 53 -13.41 -12.37 -0.99
C LYS A 53 -14.93 -12.24 -1.06
N ALA A 54 -15.50 -11.25 -0.38
CA ALA A 54 -16.94 -11.00 -0.40
C ALA A 54 -17.48 -10.70 -1.80
N ALA A 55 -16.75 -9.91 -2.60
CA ALA A 55 -17.11 -9.66 -4.00
C ALA A 55 -17.08 -10.95 -4.83
N HIS A 56 -16.04 -11.77 -4.69
CA HIS A 56 -15.92 -13.04 -5.42
C HIS A 56 -17.01 -14.04 -5.02
N GLU A 57 -17.38 -14.11 -3.75
CA GLU A 57 -18.50 -14.93 -3.26
C GLU A 57 -19.85 -14.49 -3.85
N ALA A 58 -20.02 -13.19 -4.11
CA ALA A 58 -21.18 -12.64 -4.80
C ALA A 58 -21.13 -12.81 -6.33
N GLY A 59 -20.03 -13.37 -6.88
CA GLY A 59 -19.82 -13.52 -8.32
C GLY A 59 -19.35 -12.24 -9.03
N GLU A 60 -18.89 -11.24 -8.27
CA GLU A 60 -18.35 -9.99 -8.79
C GLU A 60 -16.83 -10.08 -8.94
N GLU A 61 -16.27 -9.34 -9.90
CA GLU A 61 -14.82 -9.26 -10.05
C GLU A 61 -14.24 -8.23 -9.07
N PHE A 62 -13.15 -8.60 -8.38
CA PHE A 62 -12.38 -7.67 -7.58
C PHE A 62 -10.89 -8.00 -7.67
N LYS A 63 -10.13 -7.15 -8.37
CA LYS A 63 -8.67 -7.18 -8.37
C LYS A 63 -8.11 -5.76 -8.50
N ILE A 64 -6.94 -5.52 -7.92
CA ILE A 64 -6.19 -4.26 -8.01
C ILE A 64 -4.80 -4.50 -8.60
N ASP A 65 -4.18 -3.43 -9.07
CA ASP A 65 -2.76 -3.41 -9.39
C ASP A 65 -1.99 -2.84 -8.20
N VAL A 66 -0.90 -3.50 -7.78
CA VAL A 66 -0.13 -3.12 -6.60
C VAL A 66 1.29 -2.73 -6.99
N PHE A 67 1.68 -1.52 -6.60
CA PHE A 67 3.01 -0.97 -6.80
C PHE A 67 3.62 -0.65 -5.46
N SER A 68 4.80 -1.18 -5.15
CA SER A 68 5.47 -0.95 -3.87
C SER A 68 6.90 -0.46 -4.02
N GLY A 69 7.57 -0.08 -2.93
CA GLY A 69 9.01 0.16 -2.97
C GLY A 69 9.78 -1.09 -3.39
N ALA A 70 9.58 -2.21 -2.68
CA ALA A 70 10.09 -3.53 -3.03
C ALA A 70 9.18 -4.63 -2.44
N SER A 71 9.71 -5.65 -1.76
CA SER A 71 8.86 -6.66 -1.12
C SER A 71 8.12 -6.10 0.09
N THR A 72 6.88 -6.57 0.28
CA THR A 72 6.15 -6.46 1.54
C THR A 72 6.32 -7.76 2.35
N ALA A 73 5.25 -8.32 2.92
CA ALA A 73 5.28 -9.59 3.66
C ALA A 73 3.88 -10.28 3.65
N PRO A 74 3.70 -11.39 4.37
CA PRO A 74 2.42 -12.11 4.40
C PRO A 74 1.20 -11.25 4.73
N ASP A 75 1.32 -10.30 5.67
CA ASP A 75 0.21 -9.44 6.09
C ASP A 75 -0.18 -8.37 5.04
N CYS A 76 0.46 -8.35 3.87
CA CYS A 76 0.11 -7.50 2.74
C CYS A 76 0.04 -8.29 1.42
N ASP A 77 1.18 -8.63 0.80
CA ASP A 77 1.20 -9.41 -0.44
C ASP A 77 0.50 -10.78 -0.24
N GLY A 78 0.72 -11.44 0.89
CA GLY A 78 0.14 -12.75 1.21
C GLY A 78 -1.38 -12.72 1.30
N VAL A 79 -1.95 -11.88 2.18
CA VAL A 79 -3.41 -11.77 2.38
C VAL A 79 -4.14 -11.37 1.10
N LEU A 80 -3.57 -10.45 0.31
CA LEU A 80 -4.13 -10.04 -0.98
C LEU A 80 -4.03 -11.16 -2.02
N ALA A 81 -2.93 -11.92 -2.02
CA ALA A 81 -2.76 -13.07 -2.91
C ALA A 81 -3.71 -14.22 -2.55
N GLU A 82 -3.91 -14.51 -1.28
CA GLU A 82 -4.87 -15.52 -0.81
C GLU A 82 -6.30 -15.17 -1.24
N ALA A 83 -6.66 -13.89 -1.15
CA ALA A 83 -7.95 -13.37 -1.60
C ALA A 83 -8.10 -13.25 -3.12
N ASN A 84 -7.12 -13.67 -3.93
CA ASN A 84 -7.12 -13.47 -5.38
C ASN A 84 -7.34 -12.00 -5.77
N ALA A 85 -6.87 -11.05 -4.97
CA ALA A 85 -7.16 -9.63 -5.10
C ALA A 85 -6.15 -8.86 -5.97
N ILE A 86 -5.07 -9.51 -6.43
CA ILE A 86 -4.02 -8.86 -7.23
C ILE A 86 -4.15 -9.27 -8.70
N ARG A 87 -4.23 -8.28 -9.60
CA ARG A 87 -4.17 -8.45 -11.05
C ARG A 87 -2.75 -8.25 -11.57
N PHE A 88 -2.07 -7.19 -11.13
CA PHE A 88 -0.71 -6.83 -11.51
C PHE A 88 0.12 -6.44 -10.28
N ARG A 89 1.42 -6.76 -10.28
CA ARG A 89 2.35 -6.43 -9.20
C ARG A 89 3.71 -5.95 -9.74
N SER A 90 4.24 -4.87 -9.15
CA SER A 90 5.56 -4.31 -9.46
C SER A 90 6.15 -3.60 -8.22
N PRO A 91 7.48 -3.45 -8.04
CA PRO A 91 8.57 -3.96 -8.86
C PRO A 91 9.27 -5.19 -8.25
N TYR A 92 8.96 -5.56 -7.01
CA TYR A 92 9.59 -6.72 -6.36
C TYR A 92 8.63 -7.44 -5.43
N ASN A 93 8.59 -8.77 -5.53
CA ASN A 93 7.80 -9.64 -4.64
C ASN A 93 8.63 -10.84 -4.15
N SER A 94 8.47 -11.18 -2.87
CA SER A 94 9.04 -12.39 -2.26
C SER A 94 7.99 -13.36 -1.69
N ASP A 95 6.70 -13.02 -1.74
CA ASP A 95 5.62 -13.88 -1.26
C ASP A 95 5.46 -15.13 -2.15
N PRO A 96 5.44 -16.34 -1.57
CA PRO A 96 5.37 -17.58 -2.33
C PRO A 96 4.01 -17.83 -3.00
N VAL A 97 2.90 -17.39 -2.42
CA VAL A 97 1.56 -17.56 -3.01
C VAL A 97 1.47 -16.73 -4.28
N LEU A 98 1.86 -15.46 -4.18
CA LEU A 98 1.83 -14.55 -5.32
C LEU A 98 2.85 -14.95 -6.40
N ARG A 99 4.03 -15.46 -6.01
CA ARG A 99 4.99 -16.05 -6.97
C ARG A 99 4.38 -17.23 -7.75
N GLY A 100 3.59 -18.08 -7.07
CA GLY A 100 2.85 -19.16 -7.72
C GLY A 100 1.90 -18.64 -8.80
N ARG A 101 1.14 -17.58 -8.48
CA ARG A 101 0.19 -16.93 -9.40
C ARG A 101 0.84 -16.25 -10.61
N PHE A 102 2.06 -15.74 -10.45
CA PHE A 102 2.81 -15.23 -11.59
C PHE A 102 3.23 -16.37 -12.53
N ASN A 103 3.68 -17.48 -11.95
CA ASN A 103 4.16 -18.63 -12.72
C ASN A 103 3.04 -19.38 -13.45
N ASP A 104 1.81 -19.36 -12.94
CA ASP A 104 0.64 -19.94 -13.60
C ASP A 104 -0.12 -18.95 -14.50
N GLY A 105 0.27 -17.67 -14.50
CA GLY A 105 -0.32 -16.61 -15.32
C GLY A 105 -1.63 -16.03 -14.78
N SER A 106 -2.07 -16.38 -13.57
CA SER A 106 -3.29 -15.83 -12.95
C SER A 106 -3.12 -14.43 -12.36
N ALA A 107 -1.87 -13.95 -12.26
CA ALA A 107 -1.51 -12.57 -11.96
C ALA A 107 -0.32 -12.12 -12.84
N LEU A 108 -0.27 -10.84 -13.16
CA LEU A 108 0.79 -10.21 -13.95
C LEU A 108 1.89 -9.67 -13.03
N TYR A 109 3.12 -9.69 -13.50
CA TYR A 109 4.28 -9.21 -12.75
C TYR A 109 5.27 -8.50 -13.66
N GLN A 110 5.85 -7.41 -13.16
CA GLN A 110 6.97 -6.73 -13.79
C GLN A 110 8.01 -6.39 -12.72
N ASP A 111 9.21 -6.94 -12.86
CA ASP A 111 10.35 -6.62 -12.02
C ASP A 111 11.19 -5.50 -12.60
N MET A 112 10.83 -4.26 -12.24
CA MET A 112 11.62 -3.09 -12.60
C MET A 112 12.84 -2.93 -11.71
N HIS A 113 13.91 -2.36 -12.27
CA HIS A 113 15.04 -1.93 -11.47
C HIS A 113 14.54 -0.94 -10.40
N LEU A 114 14.79 -1.23 -9.12
CA LEU A 114 14.15 -0.50 -8.01
C LEU A 114 14.37 1.02 -8.12
N SER A 115 15.58 1.46 -8.48
CA SER A 115 15.90 2.88 -8.64
C SER A 115 15.20 3.57 -9.83
N HIS A 116 14.58 2.83 -10.74
CA HIS A 116 13.79 3.39 -11.85
C HIS A 116 12.29 3.30 -11.58
N SER A 117 11.86 2.54 -10.56
CA SER A 117 10.44 2.27 -10.33
C SER A 117 9.65 3.53 -9.96
N GLY A 118 10.17 4.35 -9.02
CA GLY A 118 9.62 5.66 -8.71
C GLY A 118 9.59 6.60 -9.92
N GLN A 119 10.72 6.74 -10.62
CA GLN A 119 10.80 7.56 -11.84
C GLN A 119 9.76 7.15 -12.90
N GLN A 120 9.49 5.85 -13.07
CA GLN A 120 8.48 5.41 -14.05
C GLN A 120 7.05 5.76 -13.64
N VAL A 121 6.77 5.85 -12.34
CA VAL A 121 5.49 6.35 -11.82
C VAL A 121 5.37 7.84 -12.13
N GLU A 122 6.38 8.63 -11.81
CA GLU A 122 6.41 10.08 -12.06
C GLU A 122 6.23 10.43 -13.54
N GLU A 123 6.88 9.68 -14.42
CA GLU A 123 6.80 9.86 -15.88
C GLU A 123 5.51 9.28 -16.48
N GLY A 124 4.61 8.72 -15.66
CA GLY A 124 3.27 8.29 -16.07
C GLY A 124 3.24 7.00 -16.90
N PHE A 125 4.30 6.18 -16.89
CA PHE A 125 4.33 4.91 -17.65
C PHE A 125 3.23 3.93 -17.23
N TYR A 126 2.80 4.03 -15.98
CA TYR A 126 1.75 3.20 -15.41
C TYR A 126 0.37 3.86 -15.44
N GLY A 127 0.26 5.10 -15.93
CA GLY A 127 -0.97 5.90 -15.93
C GLY A 127 -1.40 6.34 -14.52
N ASP A 128 -2.66 6.75 -14.39
CA ASP A 128 -3.21 7.33 -13.16
C ASP A 128 -3.26 6.33 -11.99
N PHE A 129 -2.89 6.79 -10.79
CA PHE A 129 -3.03 6.04 -9.54
C PHE A 129 -4.27 6.50 -8.79
N GLN A 130 -5.09 5.55 -8.33
CA GLN A 130 -6.34 5.90 -7.65
C GLN A 130 -6.14 6.04 -6.15
N VAL A 131 -5.21 5.26 -5.56
CA VAL A 131 -4.98 5.24 -4.12
C VAL A 131 -3.49 5.04 -3.80
N ALA A 132 -2.96 5.81 -2.85
CA ALA A 132 -1.72 5.54 -2.14
C ALA A 132 -2.03 5.08 -0.72
N ILE A 133 -1.39 3.99 -0.26
CA ILE A 133 -1.53 3.44 1.08
C ILE A 133 -0.17 3.40 1.76
N ILE A 134 0.02 4.24 2.78
CA ILE A 134 1.32 4.48 3.40
C ILE A 134 1.29 4.16 4.90
N GLU A 135 2.18 3.28 5.35
CA GLU A 135 2.44 3.07 6.79
C GLU A 135 3.34 4.19 7.33
N ALA A 136 2.86 4.86 8.38
CA ALA A 136 3.55 5.97 9.03
C ALA A 136 3.64 5.79 10.55
N VAL A 137 4.66 6.42 11.12
CA VAL A 137 4.89 6.49 12.57
C VAL A 137 3.97 7.53 13.20
N ARG A 138 3.87 8.71 12.58
CA ARG A 138 3.01 9.81 13.02
C ARG A 138 2.75 10.78 11.88
N ILE A 139 1.79 11.67 12.13
CA ILE A 139 1.57 12.90 11.38
C ILE A 139 1.87 14.06 12.32
N ASP A 140 2.83 14.91 11.94
CA ASP A 140 3.27 16.02 12.77
C ASP A 140 2.25 17.18 12.81
N GLU A 141 2.56 18.23 13.57
CA GLU A 141 1.70 19.40 13.78
C GLU A 141 1.46 20.21 12.49
N LYS A 142 2.30 20.01 11.47
CA LYS A 142 2.20 20.67 10.15
C LYS A 142 1.48 19.80 9.12
N GLY A 143 1.16 18.55 9.45
CA GLY A 143 0.54 17.59 8.54
C GLY A 143 1.55 16.76 7.74
N ASN A 144 2.85 16.80 8.08
CA ASN A 144 3.84 15.96 7.44
C ASN A 144 3.70 14.53 7.91
N ILE A 145 3.84 13.57 6.98
CA ILE A 145 3.79 12.15 7.25
C ILE A 145 5.21 11.69 7.60
N VAL A 146 5.41 11.15 8.80
CA VAL A 146 6.70 10.56 9.21
C VAL A 146 6.70 9.09 8.80
N PRO A 147 7.55 8.66 7.86
CA PRO A 147 7.59 7.28 7.42
C PRO A 147 7.94 6.33 8.56
N SER A 148 7.60 5.06 8.37
CA SER A 148 7.91 3.99 9.30
C SER A 148 9.29 3.39 9.04
N SER A 149 9.43 2.07 9.04
CA SER A 149 10.72 1.40 8.91
C SER A 149 11.24 1.31 7.45
N ALA A 150 10.57 1.97 6.50
CA ALA A 150 11.02 2.10 5.12
C ALA A 150 10.49 3.38 4.46
N VAL A 151 11.27 3.93 3.51
CA VAL A 151 10.84 5.03 2.63
C VAL A 151 10.35 4.47 1.29
N GLY A 152 11.20 3.73 0.57
CA GLY A 152 10.82 3.17 -0.73
C GLY A 152 10.39 4.26 -1.71
N ASN A 153 9.26 4.05 -2.39
CA ASN A 153 8.67 5.01 -3.34
C ASN A 153 7.44 5.74 -2.75
N ASN A 154 7.41 5.96 -1.43
CA ASN A 154 6.22 6.51 -0.76
C ASN A 154 5.83 7.89 -1.32
N LEU A 155 6.82 8.74 -1.60
CA LEU A 155 6.57 10.10 -2.09
C LEU A 155 5.95 10.05 -3.49
N GLU A 156 6.51 9.25 -4.39
CA GLU A 156 6.05 9.10 -5.76
C GLU A 156 4.62 8.56 -5.82
N TYR A 157 4.25 7.64 -4.93
CA TYR A 157 2.86 7.19 -4.82
C TYR A 157 1.93 8.25 -4.26
N ILE A 158 2.36 9.00 -3.23
CA ILE A 158 1.58 10.11 -2.66
C ILE A 158 1.31 11.18 -3.71
N GLU A 159 2.30 11.53 -4.53
CA GLU A 159 2.17 12.56 -5.57
C GLU A 159 1.32 12.09 -6.76
N ALA A 160 1.39 10.81 -7.12
CA ALA A 160 0.65 10.26 -8.26
C ALA A 160 -0.82 9.94 -7.98
N ALA A 161 -1.21 9.72 -6.71
CA ALA A 161 -2.52 9.15 -6.38
C ALA A 161 -3.63 10.18 -6.13
N ASP A 162 -4.84 9.87 -6.61
CA ASP A 162 -6.05 10.69 -6.34
C ASP A 162 -6.43 10.76 -4.86
N LYS A 163 -6.16 9.68 -4.11
CA LYS A 163 -6.49 9.53 -2.68
C LYS A 163 -5.30 8.97 -1.93
N ILE A 164 -5.12 9.44 -0.70
CA ILE A 164 -4.05 8.97 0.18
C ILE A 164 -4.70 8.42 1.46
N ILE A 165 -4.33 7.19 1.81
CA ILE A 165 -4.74 6.54 3.05
C ILE A 165 -3.47 6.28 3.87
N ILE A 166 -3.44 6.76 5.11
CA ILE A 166 -2.30 6.62 6.01
C ILE A 166 -2.65 5.64 7.12
N GLU A 167 -1.86 4.58 7.26
CA GLU A 167 -1.94 3.64 8.37
C GLU A 167 -0.93 4.07 9.45
N ILE A 168 -1.43 4.65 10.54
CA ILE A 168 -0.60 5.04 11.68
C ILE A 168 -0.34 3.80 12.54
N ASN A 169 0.90 3.31 12.52
CA ASN A 169 1.26 2.09 13.22
C ASN A 169 1.95 2.40 14.56
N GLU A 170 1.20 2.25 15.66
CA GLU A 170 1.71 2.50 17.01
C GLU A 170 2.78 1.50 17.50
N TRP A 171 2.95 0.37 16.80
CA TRP A 171 4.07 -0.55 17.07
C TRP A 171 5.42 0.04 16.66
N GLN A 172 5.42 0.91 15.63
CA GLN A 172 6.64 1.57 15.17
C GLN A 172 7.11 2.61 16.21
N SER A 173 8.41 2.62 16.50
CA SER A 173 9.00 3.54 17.47
C SER A 173 8.83 5.00 17.03
N GLU A 174 8.46 5.91 17.95
CA GLU A 174 8.44 7.35 17.65
C GLU A 174 9.83 7.89 17.31
N ASN A 175 10.89 7.24 17.80
CA ASN A 175 12.28 7.63 17.53
C ASN A 175 12.73 7.40 16.08
N LEU A 176 11.85 6.88 15.21
CA LEU A 176 12.07 6.88 13.77
C LEU A 176 11.90 8.29 13.17
N GLU A 177 11.22 9.22 13.85
CA GLU A 177 11.13 10.62 13.42
C GLU A 177 12.53 11.25 13.39
N GLY A 178 12.93 11.73 12.21
CA GLY A 178 14.26 12.30 11.95
C GLY A 178 15.30 11.29 11.45
N MET A 179 14.93 10.03 11.21
CA MET A 179 15.83 9.04 10.60
C MET A 179 15.84 9.10 9.06
N HIS A 180 14.76 9.56 8.45
CA HIS A 180 14.57 9.61 7.00
C HIS A 180 15.09 10.94 6.43
N ASP A 181 15.54 10.90 5.17
CA ASP A 181 15.99 12.05 4.39
C ASP A 181 15.22 12.07 3.05
#